data_AF-A0A529KW43-F1
#
_entry.id   AF-A0A529KW43-F1
#
_cell.length_a   1.000
_cell.length_b   1.000
_cell.length_c   1.000
_cell.angle_alpha   90.00
_cell.angle_beta   90.00
_cell.angle_gamma   90.00
#
_symmetry.space_group_name_H-M   'P 1'
#
loop_
_entity.id
_entity.type
_entity.pdbx_description
1 polymer ?
#
loop_
_entity_poly.entity_id
_entity_poly.type
_entity_poly.pdbx_seq_one_letter_code
_entity_poly.pdbx_strand_id
1 'polypeptide(L)' 'PALFIFSDADKVVRPDRTREIAGRWGGPHELVPVDDTGDPDNHVIAGDALSPQTTAFLTERIVVWVKALMQQSSQ' A
#
# COMPACT_ATOMS: atom_id res chain seq x y z
N PRO A 1 -12.48 7.23 -0.60
CA PRO A 1 -11.78 6.06 -0.01
C PRO A 1 -10.31 6.09 -0.42
N ALA A 2 -9.37 5.61 0.40
CA ALA A 2 -7.97 5.45 0.01
C ALA A 2 -7.31 4.20 0.59
N LEU A 3 -6.35 3.67 -0.15
CA LEU A 3 -5.50 2.56 0.26
C LEU A 3 -4.05 3.05 0.27
N PHE A 4 -3.45 3.09 1.45
CA PHE A 4 -2.06 3.49 1.64
C PHE A 4 -1.21 2.23 1.78
N ILE A 5 -0.39 1.94 0.77
CA ILE A 5 0.54 0.81 0.78
C ILE A 5 1.96 1.39 0.80
N PHE A 6 2.76 1.04 1.80
CA PHE A 6 4.11 1.59 2.01
C PHE A 6 4.94 0.66 2.89
N SER A 7 6.26 0.82 2.96
CA SER A 7 7.10 0.09 3.92
C SER A 7 7.43 0.94 5.14
N ASP A 8 7.51 0.32 6.31
CA ASP A 8 8.00 0.95 7.54
C ASP A 8 9.52 1.13 7.58
N ALA A 9 10.22 0.44 6.69
CA ALA A 9 11.66 0.54 6.51
C ALA A 9 12.05 1.45 5.33
N ASP A 10 11.10 2.14 4.69
CA ASP A 10 11.35 3.02 3.54
C ASP A 10 12.34 4.14 3.93
N LYS A 11 13.45 4.20 3.18
CA LYS A 11 14.54 5.17 3.38
C LYS A 11 14.41 6.42 2.52
N VAL A 12 13.48 6.42 1.57
CA VAL A 12 13.22 7.49 0.61
C VAL A 12 12.03 8.33 1.05
N VAL A 13 10.92 7.68 1.40
CA VAL A 13 9.69 8.32 1.90
C VAL A 13 9.53 8.02 3.38
N ARG A 14 9.30 9.07 4.18
CA ARG A 14 9.11 8.98 5.62
C ARG A 14 7.80 8.27 6.02
N PRO A 15 7.83 7.05 6.57
CA PRO A 15 6.62 6.26 6.84
C PRO A 15 5.79 6.81 8.01
N ASP A 16 6.41 7.52 8.97
CA ASP A 16 5.71 8.28 10.01
C ASP A 16 4.76 9.32 9.39
N ARG A 17 5.22 10.03 8.36
CA ARG A 17 4.42 11.06 7.67
C ARG A 17 3.33 10.46 6.80
N THR A 18 3.57 9.31 6.19
CA THR A 18 2.51 8.58 5.47
C THR A 18 1.36 8.23 6.42
N ARG A 19 1.66 7.75 7.64
CA ARG A 19 0.64 7.48 8.67
C ARG A 19 -0.09 8.73 9.11
N GLU A 20 0.64 9.82 9.38
CA GLU A 20 0.02 11.11 9.75
C GLU A 20 -0.96 11.58 8.66
N ILE A 21 -0.58 11.47 7.38
CA ILE A 21 -1.41 11.85 6.24
C ILE A 21 -2.65 10.93 6.13
N ALA A 22 -2.46 9.63 6.27
CA ALA A 22 -3.57 8.67 6.24
C ALA A 22 -4.59 8.95 7.36
N GLY A 23 -4.11 9.22 8.58
CA GLY A 23 -4.97 9.54 9.72
C GLY A 23 -5.80 10.81 9.53
N ARG A 24 -5.37 11.73 8.67
CA ARG A 24 -6.10 12.97 8.33
C ARG A 24 -6.78 12.94 6.95
N TRP A 25 -6.89 11.77 6.31
CA TRP A 25 -7.36 11.65 4.93
C TRP A 25 -8.79 12.17 4.67
N GLY A 26 -9.65 12.19 5.69
CA GLY A 26 -11.00 12.77 5.61
C GLY A 26 -12.10 11.84 5.08
N GLY A 27 -11.77 10.58 4.78
CA GLY A 27 -12.75 9.53 4.43
C GLY A 27 -12.25 8.14 4.82
N PRO A 28 -13.00 7.07 4.48
CA PRO A 28 -12.56 5.70 4.73
C PRO A 28 -11.18 5.46 4.13
N HIS A 29 -10.26 4.92 4.94
CA HIS A 29 -8.91 4.64 4.52
C HIS A 29 -8.39 3.35 5.16
N GLU A 30 -7.45 2.70 4.47
CA GLU A 30 -6.77 1.50 4.92
C GLU A 30 -5.26 1.70 4.83
N LEU A 31 -4.54 1.22 5.85
CA LEU A 31 -3.08 1.16 5.85
C LEU A 31 -2.64 -0.29 5.59
N VAL A 32 -1.71 -0.47 4.68
CA VAL A 32 -1.09 -1.76 4.35
C VAL A 32 0.43 -1.57 4.40
N PRO A 33 1.04 -1.68 5.60
CA PRO A 33 2.49 -1.75 5.70
C PRO A 33 2.98 -3.02 4.99
N VAL A 34 4.11 -2.92 4.29
CA VAL A 34 4.75 -4.00 3.54
C VAL A 34 6.16 -4.22 4.06
N ASP A 35 6.39 -5.46 4.50
CA ASP A 35 7.70 -5.95 4.90
C ASP A 35 8.34 -6.78 3.77
N ASP A 36 9.61 -7.13 3.93
CA ASP A 36 10.33 -8.07 3.06
C ASP A 36 10.33 -7.71 1.56
N THR A 37 10.38 -6.41 1.26
CA THR A 37 10.66 -5.92 -0.11
C THR A 37 12.06 -6.36 -0.54
N GLY A 38 12.30 -6.52 -1.84
CA GLY A 38 13.65 -6.88 -2.34
C GLY A 38 14.51 -5.64 -2.61
N ASP A 39 13.92 -4.45 -2.44
CA ASP A 39 14.59 -3.17 -2.54
C ASP A 39 15.40 -2.87 -1.27
N PRO A 40 16.73 -2.66 -1.35
CA PRO A 40 17.55 -2.27 -0.21
C PRO A 40 17.09 -0.99 0.50
N ASP A 41 16.38 -0.10 -0.21
CA ASP A 41 15.83 1.14 0.35
C ASP A 41 14.37 1.00 0.81
N ASN A 42 13.76 -0.18 0.60
CA ASN A 42 12.37 -0.49 0.93
C ASN A 42 11.34 0.49 0.36
N HIS A 43 11.65 1.15 -0.76
CA HIS A 43 10.80 2.14 -1.39
C HIS A 43 9.96 1.55 -2.52
N VAL A 44 10.59 0.73 -3.38
CA VAL A 44 9.92 0.05 -4.48
C VAL A 44 9.32 -1.26 -3.98
N ILE A 45 8.12 -1.17 -3.40
CA ILE A 45 7.43 -2.28 -2.72
C ILE A 45 6.80 -3.33 -3.65
N ALA A 46 6.79 -3.11 -4.96
CA ALA A 46 6.26 -4.04 -5.95
C ALA A 46 6.97 -3.84 -7.30
N GLY A 47 7.08 -4.92 -8.08
CA GLY A 47 7.61 -4.92 -9.43
C GLY A 47 8.76 -5.92 -9.60
N ASP A 48 8.84 -6.52 -10.78
CA ASP A 48 9.73 -7.66 -11.08
C ASP A 48 11.21 -7.38 -10.85
N ALA A 49 11.63 -6.12 -10.96
CA ALA A 49 13.03 -5.73 -10.87
C ALA A 49 13.56 -5.70 -9.43
N LEU A 50 12.77 -5.16 -8.49
CA LEU A 50 13.23 -4.91 -7.11
C LEU A 50 12.44 -5.68 -6.07
N SER A 51 11.14 -5.91 -6.27
CA SER A 51 10.30 -6.60 -5.28
C SER A 51 9.36 -7.62 -5.91
N PRO A 52 9.87 -8.60 -6.68
CA PRO A 52 9.04 -9.65 -7.29
C PRO A 52 8.25 -10.46 -6.25
N GLN A 53 8.78 -10.65 -5.04
CA GLN A 53 8.15 -11.46 -3.99
C GLN A 53 6.88 -10.85 -3.40
N THR A 54 6.73 -9.53 -3.44
CA THR A 54 5.54 -8.82 -2.93
C THR A 54 4.54 -8.47 -4.04
N THR A 55 4.95 -8.48 -5.32
CA THR A 55 4.13 -8.09 -6.47
C THR A 55 2.79 -8.82 -6.54
N ALA A 56 2.79 -10.15 -6.46
CA ALA A 56 1.58 -10.95 -6.62
C ALA A 56 0.58 -10.68 -5.48
N PHE A 57 1.07 -10.67 -4.24
CA PHE A 57 0.29 -10.37 -3.05
C PHE A 57 -0.34 -8.96 -3.10
N LEU A 58 0.45 -7.94 -3.44
CA LEU A 58 -0.04 -6.56 -3.52
C LEU A 58 -1.04 -6.37 -4.67
N THR A 59 -0.84 -7.07 -5.78
CA THR A 59 -1.82 -7.08 -6.88
C THR A 59 -3.17 -7.62 -6.42
N GLU A 60 -3.19 -8.78 -5.75
CA GLU A 60 -4.42 -9.36 -5.22
C GLU A 60 -5.09 -8.42 -4.22
N ARG A 61 -4.32 -7.82 -3.30
CA ARG A 61 -4.83 -6.88 -2.30
C ARG A 61 -5.51 -5.66 -2.92
N ILE A 62 -4.90 -5.09 -3.97
CA ILE A 62 -5.47 -3.94 -4.70
C ILE A 62 -6.74 -4.36 -5.44
N VAL A 63 -6.73 -5.51 -6.12
CA VAL A 63 -7.91 -6.01 -6.85
C VAL A 63 -9.09 -6.26 -5.91
N VAL A 64 -8.86 -6.90 -4.76
CA VAL A 64 -9.90 -7.14 -3.74
C VAL A 64 -10.47 -5.82 -3.24
N TRP A 65 -9.60 -4.84 -2.94
CA TRP A 65 -10.03 -3.52 -2.47
C TRP A 65 -10.91 -2.80 -3.49
N VAL A 66 -10.50 -2.77 -4.76
CA VAL A 66 -11.29 -2.13 -5.83
C VAL A 66 -12.65 -2.81 -6.00
N LYS A 67 -12.72 -4.15 -5.99
CA LYS A 67 -13.98 -4.89 -6.08
C LYS A 67 -14.93 -4.52 -4.92
N ALA A 68 -14.41 -4.40 -3.70
CA ALA A 68 -15.21 -4.01 -2.54
C ALA A 68 -15.79 -2.59 -2.71
N LEU A 69 -15.01 -1.64 -3.24
CA LEU A 69 -15.51 -0.29 -3.52
C LEU A 69 -16.64 -0.28 -4.55
N MET A 70 -16.53 -1.09 -5.61
CA MET A 70 -17.56 -1.19 -6.63
C MET A 70 -18.88 -1.76 -6.08
N GLN A 71 -18.80 -2.73 -5.17
CA GLN A 71 -19.98 -3.29 -4.51
C GLN A 71 -20.65 -2.31 -3.55
N GLN A 72 -19.87 -1.50 -2.83
CA GLN A 72 -20.40 -0.44 -1.97
C GLN A 72 -21.09 0.68 -2.76
N SER A 73 -20.58 0.99 -3.96
CA SER A 73 -21.14 2.05 -4.83
C SER A 73 -22.43 1.63 -5.55
N SER A 74 -22.74 0.33 -5.54
CA SER A 74 -23.94 -0.24 -6.17
C SER A 74 -25.11 -0.39 -5.19
N GLN A 75 -24.92 0.00 -3.92
CA GLN A 75 -25.93 0.04 -2.86
C GLN A 75 -26.30 1.49 -2.56
#